data_AF-A0A943K6I5-F1
#
_entry.id   AF-A0A943K6I5-F1
#
_cell.length_a   1.000
_cell.length_b   1.000
_cell.length_c   1.000
_cell.angle_alpha   90.00
_cell.angle_beta   90.00
_cell.angle_gamma   90.00
#
_symmetry.space_group_name_H-M   'P 1'
#
loop_
_entity.id
_entity.type
_entity.pdbx_description
1 polymer ?
#
loop_
_entity_poly.entity_id
_entity_poly.type
_entity_poly.pdbx_seq_one_letter_code
_entity_poly.pdbx_strand_id
1 'polypeptide(L)'
;EEIRTTFSRRGISLSSHDSGLPYDLCFISPLSKDTPGNEYAKANGNSVDDGVVNDTSAVIYLDYFGSTVLFCGDITAEKERAILREAEAGLIACDGKEITLCGVEILKAAHHGSASSSCEEFIRALSVRDAVVSAGINNAYSHPSTEVLGRFERNGVNVHRMDYDGTVTITLKPDGTYTVDNIPAA
;
A
#
# COMPACT_ATOMS: atom_id res chain seq x y z
N GLU A 1 -21.88 0.68 -17.66
CA GLU A 1 -21.79 -0.03 -16.37
C GLU A 1 -21.46 -1.51 -16.55
N GLU A 2 -20.20 -1.83 -16.83
CA GLU A 2 -19.74 -3.23 -16.76
C GLU A 2 -18.47 -3.25 -15.93
N ILE A 3 -18.59 -3.71 -14.68
CA ILE A 3 -17.41 -3.98 -13.83
C ILE A 3 -16.68 -5.15 -14.48
N ARG A 4 -15.42 -4.92 -14.83
CA ARG A 4 -14.54 -5.95 -15.38
C ARG A 4 -13.78 -6.59 -14.24
N THR A 5 -13.78 -7.91 -14.24
CA THR A 5 -12.97 -8.73 -13.33
C THR A 5 -11.91 -9.41 -14.16
N THR A 6 -10.65 -9.16 -13.87
CA THR A 6 -9.51 -9.84 -14.49
C THR A 6 -8.72 -10.61 -13.44
N PHE A 7 -7.96 -11.60 -13.89
CA PHE A 7 -7.13 -12.43 -13.03
C PHE A 7 -5.67 -12.27 -13.44
N SER A 8 -4.82 -11.94 -12.48
CA SER A 8 -3.38 -11.86 -12.64
C SER A 8 -2.70 -12.96 -11.83
N ARG A 9 -1.36 -13.03 -11.95
CA ARG A 9 -0.53 -13.87 -11.07
C ARG A 9 -0.56 -13.44 -9.60
N ARG A 10 -1.28 -12.36 -9.25
CA ARG A 10 -1.43 -11.80 -7.91
C ARG A 10 -2.88 -11.78 -7.41
N GLY A 11 -3.78 -12.45 -8.14
CA GLY A 11 -5.18 -12.56 -7.78
C GLY A 11 -6.10 -11.74 -8.68
N ILE A 12 -7.18 -11.24 -8.10
CA ILE A 12 -8.25 -10.56 -8.82
C ILE A 12 -7.91 -9.08 -8.98
N SER A 13 -8.18 -8.51 -10.15
CA SER A 13 -8.29 -7.07 -10.34
C SER A 13 -9.71 -6.71 -10.76
N LEU A 14 -10.22 -5.61 -10.23
CA LEU A 14 -11.53 -5.06 -10.55
C LEU A 14 -11.32 -3.71 -11.22
N SER A 15 -11.83 -3.54 -12.42
CA SER A 15 -11.78 -2.27 -13.14
C SER A 15 -13.17 -1.83 -13.61
N SER A 16 -13.38 -0.53 -13.63
CA SER A 16 -14.47 0.13 -14.31
C SER A 16 -13.87 1.32 -15.02
N HIS A 17 -14.07 1.44 -16.33
CA HIS A 17 -13.68 2.63 -17.10
C HIS A 17 -14.91 3.41 -17.57
N ASP A 18 -16.05 3.17 -16.93
CA ASP A 18 -17.27 3.96 -17.09
C ASP A 18 -17.03 5.36 -16.51
N SER A 19 -17.40 6.41 -17.25
CA SER A 19 -17.14 7.79 -16.84
C SER A 19 -17.88 8.21 -15.57
N GLY A 20 -18.95 7.49 -15.18
CA GLY A 20 -19.68 7.76 -13.94
C GLY A 20 -19.02 7.18 -12.69
N LEU A 21 -18.14 6.18 -12.83
CA LEU A 21 -17.44 5.52 -11.72
C LEU A 21 -16.17 4.81 -12.21
N PRO A 22 -15.14 5.54 -12.67
CA PRO A 22 -13.90 4.95 -13.11
C PRO A 22 -13.03 4.56 -11.92
N TYR A 23 -12.57 3.32 -11.90
CA TYR A 23 -11.62 2.83 -10.92
C TYR A 23 -10.83 1.62 -11.43
N ASP A 24 -9.63 1.46 -10.89
CA ASP A 24 -8.82 0.25 -10.99
C ASP A 24 -8.42 -0.19 -9.55
N LEU A 25 -8.87 -1.36 -9.11
CA LEU A 25 -8.50 -1.96 -7.82
C LEU A 25 -7.78 -3.29 -8.08
N CYS A 26 -6.52 -3.38 -7.64
CA CYS A 26 -5.61 -4.42 -8.10
C CYS A 26 -4.70 -4.87 -6.96
N PHE A 27 -4.52 -6.18 -6.85
CA PHE A 27 -3.55 -6.76 -5.93
C PHE A 27 -2.17 -6.77 -6.59
N ILE A 28 -1.19 -6.15 -5.95
CA ILE A 28 0.20 -6.06 -6.43
C ILE A 28 1.17 -6.94 -5.62
N SER A 29 0.70 -7.52 -4.51
CA SER A 29 1.37 -8.57 -3.74
C SER A 29 0.34 -9.23 -2.81
N PRO A 30 0.55 -10.47 -2.36
CA PRO A 30 1.55 -11.44 -2.81
C PRO A 30 1.22 -12.01 -4.19
N LEU A 31 2.11 -12.84 -4.73
CA LEU A 31 1.78 -13.74 -5.83
C LEU A 31 0.72 -14.75 -5.36
N SER A 32 -0.13 -15.19 -6.29
CA SER A 32 -1.13 -16.22 -6.03
C SER A 32 -0.46 -17.54 -5.62
N LYS A 33 -1.15 -18.35 -4.81
CA LYS A 33 -0.65 -19.65 -4.32
C LYS A 33 -0.19 -20.60 -5.43
N ASP A 34 -0.74 -20.42 -6.64
CA ASP A 34 -0.46 -21.27 -7.81
C ASP A 34 0.73 -20.75 -8.64
N THR A 35 1.27 -19.57 -8.30
CA THR A 35 2.43 -19.00 -8.97
C THR A 35 3.73 -19.53 -8.33
N PRO A 36 4.66 -20.12 -9.11
CA PRO A 36 5.94 -20.58 -8.57
C PRO A 36 6.72 -19.45 -7.87
N GLY A 37 7.31 -19.76 -6.71
CA GLY A 37 8.06 -18.78 -5.92
C GLY A 37 7.20 -17.80 -5.11
N ASN A 38 5.89 -18.05 -5.01
CA ASN A 38 5.01 -17.24 -4.18
C ASN A 38 5.40 -17.23 -2.70
N GLU A 39 4.94 -16.20 -2.01
CA GLU A 39 5.23 -15.90 -0.61
C GLU A 39 4.64 -16.95 0.33
N TYR A 40 3.48 -17.53 0.01
CA TYR A 40 2.86 -18.58 0.81
C TYR A 40 3.70 -19.86 0.85
N ALA A 41 4.39 -20.21 -0.24
CA ALA A 41 5.28 -21.36 -0.27
C ALA A 41 6.46 -21.18 0.71
N LYS A 42 6.97 -19.95 0.86
CA LYS A 42 8.00 -19.63 1.86
C LYS A 42 7.41 -19.69 3.27
N ALA A 43 6.23 -19.09 3.49
CA ALA A 43 5.56 -19.05 4.78
C ALA A 43 5.12 -20.43 5.31
N ASN A 44 4.86 -21.40 4.43
CA ASN A 44 4.51 -22.78 4.80
C ASN A 44 5.73 -23.66 5.15
N GLY A 45 6.94 -23.10 5.23
CA GLY A 45 8.15 -23.83 5.63
C GLY A 45 8.18 -24.18 7.13
N ASN A 46 9.10 -25.08 7.51
CA ASN A 46 9.16 -25.64 8.88
C ASN A 46 9.66 -24.66 9.97
N SER A 47 10.19 -23.49 9.60
CA SER A 47 10.65 -22.45 10.52
C SER A 47 10.67 -21.11 9.78
N VAL A 48 9.64 -20.29 9.98
CA VAL A 48 9.49 -18.99 9.31
C VAL A 48 9.50 -17.89 10.34
N ASP A 49 10.33 -16.87 10.10
CA ASP A 49 10.31 -15.65 10.91
C ASP A 49 9.08 -14.79 10.57
N ASP A 50 8.78 -13.84 11.45
CA ASP A 50 7.64 -12.94 11.31
C ASP A 50 7.72 -12.10 10.02
N GLY A 51 8.92 -11.79 9.51
CA GLY A 51 9.12 -11.06 8.26
C GLY A 51 8.60 -11.84 7.06
N VAL A 52 8.88 -13.15 6.99
CA VAL A 52 8.35 -14.02 5.94
C VAL A 52 6.83 -14.09 5.96
N VAL A 53 6.22 -14.14 7.15
CA VAL A 53 4.77 -14.14 7.30
C VAL A 53 4.17 -12.79 6.90
N ASN A 54 4.77 -11.69 7.36
CA ASN A 54 4.36 -10.34 7.04
C ASN A 54 4.40 -10.04 5.53
N ASP A 55 5.39 -10.58 4.83
CA ASP A 55 5.52 -10.48 3.37
C ASP A 55 4.45 -11.25 2.58
N THR A 56 3.56 -11.98 3.25
CA THR A 56 2.32 -12.53 2.65
C THR A 56 1.16 -11.54 2.67
N SER A 57 1.33 -10.35 3.26
CA SER A 57 0.32 -9.30 3.30
C SER A 57 -0.14 -8.90 1.91
N ALA A 58 -1.45 -8.71 1.75
CA ALA A 58 -2.01 -8.13 0.54
C ALA A 58 -1.57 -6.67 0.38
N VAL A 59 -0.98 -6.37 -0.77
CA VAL A 59 -0.69 -5.00 -1.18
C VAL A 59 -1.67 -4.64 -2.29
N ILE A 60 -2.45 -3.60 -2.08
CA ILE A 60 -3.56 -3.22 -2.95
C ILE A 60 -3.29 -1.82 -3.50
N TYR A 61 -3.32 -1.72 -4.82
CA TYR A 61 -3.35 -0.45 -5.55
C TYR A 61 -4.80 -0.11 -5.88
N LEU A 62 -5.19 1.13 -5.62
CA LEU A 62 -6.47 1.71 -6.02
C LEU A 62 -6.19 2.99 -6.80
N ASP A 63 -6.75 3.09 -8.00
CA ASP A 63 -6.98 4.34 -8.71
C ASP A 63 -8.49 4.57 -8.73
N TYR A 64 -8.95 5.71 -8.22
CA TYR A 64 -10.36 6.08 -8.22
C TYR A 64 -10.49 7.51 -8.70
N PHE A 65 -11.10 7.70 -9.88
CA PHE A 65 -11.14 9.00 -10.58
C PHE A 65 -9.76 9.69 -10.73
N GLY A 66 -8.67 8.92 -10.80
CA GLY A 66 -7.30 9.45 -10.89
C GLY A 66 -6.64 9.68 -9.53
N SER A 67 -7.37 9.62 -8.42
CA SER A 67 -6.77 9.64 -7.09
C SER A 67 -6.25 8.26 -6.71
N THR A 68 -4.99 8.18 -6.33
CA THR A 68 -4.30 6.89 -6.14
C THR A 68 -3.97 6.59 -4.69
N VAL A 69 -4.26 5.36 -4.27
CA VAL A 69 -4.02 4.86 -2.92
C VAL A 69 -3.28 3.54 -2.97
N LEU A 70 -2.23 3.43 -2.15
CA LEU A 70 -1.51 2.17 -1.95
C LEU A 70 -1.67 1.67 -0.51
N PHE A 71 -2.20 0.47 -0.36
CA PHE A 71 -2.33 -0.21 0.92
C PHE A 71 -1.27 -1.28 1.04
N CYS A 72 -0.38 -1.17 2.03
CA CYS A 72 0.79 -2.04 2.12
C CYS A 72 0.67 -3.22 3.11
N GLY A 73 -0.43 -3.32 3.88
CA GLY A 73 -0.52 -4.32 4.96
C GLY A 73 0.69 -4.24 5.88
N ASP A 74 1.32 -5.37 6.19
CA ASP A 74 2.48 -5.43 7.09
C ASP A 74 3.79 -5.77 6.38
N ILE A 75 3.84 -5.64 5.05
CA ILE A 75 5.02 -6.00 4.24
C ILE A 75 6.31 -5.37 4.77
N THR A 76 7.41 -6.08 4.64
CA THR A 76 8.74 -5.59 5.01
C THR A 76 9.36 -4.71 3.92
N ALA A 77 10.45 -4.02 4.28
CA ALA A 77 11.27 -3.30 3.32
C ALA A 77 11.91 -4.20 2.24
N GLU A 78 12.04 -5.51 2.46
CA GLU A 78 12.48 -6.43 1.42
C GLU A 78 11.41 -6.56 0.33
N LYS A 79 10.15 -6.74 0.76
CA LYS A 79 9.01 -6.82 -0.15
C LYS A 79 8.73 -5.51 -0.86
N GLU A 80 8.82 -4.37 -0.18
CA GLU A 80 8.72 -3.04 -0.81
C GLU A 80 9.70 -2.90 -1.98
N ARG A 81 10.96 -3.29 -1.79
CA ARG A 81 11.98 -3.27 -2.86
C ARG A 81 11.69 -4.27 -3.96
N ALA A 82 11.12 -5.44 -3.64
CA ALA A 82 10.70 -6.40 -4.66
C ALA A 82 9.57 -5.83 -5.53
N ILE A 83 8.57 -5.21 -4.92
CA ILE A 83 7.45 -4.57 -5.61
C ILE A 83 7.95 -3.45 -6.54
N LEU A 84 8.89 -2.61 -6.10
CA LEU A 84 9.49 -1.59 -6.97
C LEU A 84 10.15 -2.20 -8.21
N ARG A 85 11.03 -3.20 -8.02
CA ARG A 85 11.71 -3.87 -9.13
C ARG A 85 10.72 -4.51 -10.10
N GLU A 86 9.65 -5.11 -9.58
CA GLU A 86 8.61 -5.73 -10.39
C GLU A 86 7.80 -4.70 -11.18
N ALA A 87 7.47 -3.55 -10.58
CA ALA A 87 6.83 -2.44 -11.27
C ALA A 87 7.73 -1.86 -12.38
N GLU A 88 9.01 -1.60 -12.08
CA GLU A 88 10.00 -1.11 -13.05
C GLU A 88 10.22 -2.07 -14.22
N ALA A 89 10.05 -3.37 -13.98
CA ALA A 89 10.14 -4.41 -15.01
C ALA A 89 8.82 -4.63 -15.79
N GLY A 90 7.77 -3.84 -15.53
CA GLY A 90 6.46 -3.98 -16.20
C GLY A 90 5.69 -5.23 -15.78
N LEU A 91 6.03 -5.84 -14.64
CA LEU A 91 5.42 -7.09 -14.18
C LEU A 91 4.16 -6.89 -13.33
N ILE A 92 3.82 -5.64 -13.01
CA ILE A 92 2.63 -5.27 -12.24
C ILE A 92 1.70 -4.49 -13.16
N ALA A 93 0.51 -5.02 -13.38
CA ALA A 93 -0.48 -4.44 -14.27
C ALA A 93 -1.90 -4.67 -13.72
N CYS A 94 -2.80 -3.76 -14.07
CA CYS A 94 -4.22 -3.85 -13.80
C CYS A 94 -5.00 -3.76 -15.11
N ASP A 95 -5.87 -4.74 -15.38
CA ASP A 95 -6.62 -4.83 -16.63
C ASP A 95 -5.73 -4.66 -17.89
N GLY A 96 -4.53 -5.25 -17.84
CA GLY A 96 -3.54 -5.17 -18.92
C GLY A 96 -2.75 -3.85 -19.02
N LYS A 97 -3.05 -2.85 -18.18
CA LYS A 97 -2.31 -1.59 -18.08
C LYS A 97 -1.25 -1.68 -17.00
N GLU A 98 0.01 -1.42 -17.34
CA GLU A 98 1.10 -1.37 -16.38
C GLU A 98 0.82 -0.33 -15.27
N ILE A 99 1.07 -0.72 -14.02
CA ILE A 99 0.95 0.19 -12.88
C ILE A 99 2.30 0.87 -12.68
N THR A 100 2.31 2.20 -12.77
CA THR A 100 3.43 3.02 -12.31
C THR A 100 3.20 3.39 -10.84
N LEU A 101 4.17 3.06 -9.98
CA LEU A 101 4.08 3.36 -8.55
C LEU A 101 4.47 4.81 -8.22
N CYS A 102 5.21 5.49 -9.11
CA CYS A 102 5.50 6.91 -8.99
C CYS A 102 4.22 7.72 -9.19
N GLY A 103 3.94 8.64 -8.26
CA GLY A 103 2.73 9.47 -8.27
C GLY A 103 1.57 8.89 -7.47
N VAL A 104 1.79 7.80 -6.71
CA VAL A 104 0.83 7.35 -5.69
C VAL A 104 0.60 8.49 -4.70
N GLU A 105 -0.62 9.00 -4.60
CA GLU A 105 -0.89 10.19 -3.79
C GLU A 105 -1.00 9.88 -2.29
N ILE A 106 -1.61 8.73 -1.96
CA ILE A 106 -1.91 8.33 -0.59
C ILE A 106 -1.29 6.96 -0.30
N LEU A 107 -0.51 6.88 0.77
CA LEU A 107 0.05 5.62 1.27
C LEU A 107 -0.57 5.26 2.62
N LYS A 108 -1.19 4.10 2.71
CA LYS A 108 -1.45 3.48 4.00
C LYS A 108 -0.18 2.73 4.42
N ALA A 109 0.57 3.35 5.32
CA ALA A 109 1.91 2.91 5.73
C ALA A 109 1.89 1.46 6.22
N ALA A 110 2.93 0.72 5.85
CA ALA A 110 3.09 -0.67 6.18
C ALA A 110 3.33 -0.89 7.68
N HIS A 111 2.83 -2.00 8.21
CA HIS A 111 3.24 -2.55 9.51
C HIS A 111 3.16 -1.53 10.64
N HIS A 112 2.06 -0.76 10.66
CA HIS A 112 1.79 0.28 11.66
C HIS A 112 2.89 1.37 11.78
N GLY A 113 3.80 1.50 10.81
CA GLY A 113 4.96 2.40 10.88
C GLY A 113 6.21 1.79 11.54
N SER A 114 6.36 0.46 11.48
CA SER A 114 7.57 -0.25 11.93
C SER A 114 8.82 0.14 11.15
N ALA A 115 9.97 0.23 11.84
CA ALA A 115 11.28 0.51 11.23
C ALA A 115 11.71 -0.52 10.17
N SER A 116 11.14 -1.73 10.22
CA SER A 116 11.35 -2.81 9.25
C SER A 116 10.69 -2.58 7.89
N SER A 117 9.87 -1.54 7.76
CA SER A 117 9.07 -1.23 6.57
C SER A 117 9.17 0.27 6.25
N SER A 118 8.47 0.71 5.20
CA SER A 118 8.50 2.08 4.67
C SER A 118 9.95 2.56 4.48
N CYS A 119 10.71 1.82 3.67
CA CYS A 119 12.10 2.17 3.41
C CYS A 119 12.22 3.46 2.58
N GLU A 120 13.35 4.16 2.74
CA GLU A 120 13.59 5.45 2.10
C GLU A 120 13.45 5.39 0.57
N GLU A 121 13.97 4.31 -0.05
CA GLU A 121 13.87 4.13 -1.50
C GLU A 121 12.42 3.98 -1.97
N PHE A 122 11.58 3.31 -1.18
CA PHE A 122 10.17 3.10 -1.47
C PHE A 122 9.39 4.40 -1.39
N ILE A 123 9.50 5.13 -0.28
CA ILE A 123 8.81 6.42 -0.09
C ILE A 123 9.19 7.39 -1.21
N ARG A 124 10.49 7.49 -1.53
CA ARG A 124 10.99 8.36 -2.60
C ARG A 124 10.47 7.95 -3.98
N ALA A 125 10.47 6.65 -4.30
CA ALA A 125 9.99 6.15 -5.59
C ALA A 125 8.48 6.38 -5.78
N LEU A 126 7.69 6.29 -4.71
CA LEU A 126 6.27 6.60 -4.75
C LEU A 126 6.02 8.11 -4.98
N SER A 127 6.89 8.97 -4.46
CA SER A 127 6.67 10.43 -4.42
C SER A 127 5.32 10.77 -3.76
N VAL A 128 5.02 10.07 -2.66
CA VAL A 128 3.72 10.15 -1.98
C VAL A 128 3.51 11.50 -1.30
N ARG A 129 2.27 11.98 -1.32
CA ARG A 129 1.88 13.24 -0.69
C ARG A 129 1.42 13.06 0.75
N ASP A 130 0.53 12.10 0.99
CA ASP A 130 -0.07 11.85 2.29
C ASP A 130 0.15 10.39 2.73
N ALA A 131 0.60 10.16 3.96
CA ALA A 131 0.77 8.83 4.54
C ALA A 131 -0.07 8.66 5.79
N VAL A 132 -0.87 7.59 5.85
CA VAL A 132 -1.67 7.23 7.02
C VAL A 132 -0.97 6.10 7.79
N VAL A 133 -0.66 6.36 9.05
CA VAL A 133 -0.04 5.40 9.97
C VAL A 133 -1.09 4.96 10.98
N SER A 134 -1.49 3.69 10.92
CA SER A 134 -2.47 3.10 11.84
C SER A 134 -1.80 2.47 13.05
N ALA A 135 -1.17 3.27 13.90
CA ALA A 135 -0.70 2.81 15.21
C ALA A 135 -1.73 3.12 16.29
N GLY A 136 -1.81 2.27 17.32
CA GLY A 136 -2.62 2.53 18.50
C GLY A 136 -1.86 3.32 19.57
N ILE A 137 -2.59 4.08 20.39
CA ILE A 137 -2.07 4.74 21.60
C ILE A 137 -1.47 3.67 22.53
N ASN A 138 -0.27 3.91 23.06
CA ASN A 138 0.43 3.01 23.98
C ASN A 138 0.66 1.59 23.42
N ASN A 139 0.87 1.44 22.10
CA ASN A 139 1.20 0.12 21.58
C ASN A 139 2.56 -0.37 22.11
N ALA A 140 2.63 -1.66 22.44
CA ALA A 140 3.82 -2.28 23.04
C ALA A 140 5.05 -2.29 22.09
N TYR A 141 4.81 -2.09 20.80
CA TYR A 141 5.84 -2.12 19.75
C TYR A 141 6.53 -0.76 19.53
N SER A 142 6.09 0.29 20.24
CA SER A 142 6.61 1.65 20.08
C SER A 142 6.52 2.17 18.64
N HIS A 143 5.43 1.82 17.95
CA HIS A 143 5.12 2.30 16.60
C HIS A 143 4.21 3.56 16.63
N PRO A 144 4.25 4.42 15.60
CA PRO A 144 5.27 4.46 14.56
C PRO A 144 6.67 4.70 15.11
N SER A 145 7.66 4.03 14.51
CA SER A 145 9.05 4.26 14.87
C SER A 145 9.50 5.67 14.47
N THR A 146 10.36 6.28 15.28
CA THR A 146 10.96 7.59 14.96
C THR A 146 11.75 7.56 13.65
N GLU A 147 12.34 6.41 13.32
CA GLU A 147 13.07 6.23 12.07
C GLU A 147 12.14 6.36 10.85
N VAL A 148 10.97 5.71 10.85
CA VAL A 148 9.99 5.80 9.76
C VAL A 148 9.41 7.20 9.64
N LEU A 149 9.06 7.83 10.77
CA LEU A 149 8.59 9.22 10.75
C LEU A 149 9.65 10.16 10.15
N GLY A 150 10.92 9.96 10.49
CA GLY A 150 12.02 10.72 9.91
C GLY A 150 12.22 10.46 8.42
N ARG A 151 11.96 9.25 7.91
CA ARG A 151 11.96 8.95 6.46
C ARG A 151 10.83 9.71 5.75
N PHE A 152 9.63 9.70 6.30
CA PHE A 152 8.50 10.46 5.75
C PHE A 152 8.77 11.97 5.74
N GLU A 153 9.27 12.51 6.85
CA GLU A 153 9.61 13.94 6.98
C GLU A 153 10.66 14.38 5.95
N ARG A 154 11.74 13.60 5.77
CA ARG A 154 12.78 13.90 4.77
C ARG A 154 12.27 13.91 3.33
N ASN A 155 11.21 13.18 3.04
CA ASN A 155 10.58 13.14 1.73
C ASN A 155 9.41 14.13 1.60
N GLY A 156 9.17 14.98 2.61
CA GLY A 156 8.11 15.99 2.58
C GLY A 156 6.70 15.41 2.62
N VAL A 157 6.54 14.22 3.18
CA VAL A 157 5.25 13.52 3.25
C VAL A 157 4.43 14.05 4.43
N ASN A 158 3.15 14.34 4.20
CA ASN A 158 2.21 14.68 5.27
C ASN A 158 1.79 13.39 5.98
N VAL A 159 2.20 13.22 7.25
CA VAL A 159 1.91 12.01 8.01
C VAL A 159 0.70 12.21 8.92
N HIS A 160 -0.33 11.38 8.74
CA HIS A 160 -1.53 11.31 9.57
C HIS A 160 -1.45 10.08 10.46
N ARG A 161 -1.54 10.28 11.78
CA ARG A 161 -1.20 9.27 12.79
C ARG A 161 -2.41 8.95 13.62
N MET A 162 -2.93 7.72 13.54
CA MET A 162 -4.13 7.36 14.31
C MET A 162 -3.92 7.39 15.84
N ASP A 163 -2.68 7.24 16.30
CA ASP A 163 -2.32 7.36 17.72
C ASP A 163 -2.34 8.80 18.23
N TYR A 164 -2.41 9.80 17.34
CA TYR A 164 -2.44 11.22 17.67
C TYR A 164 -3.73 11.91 17.18
N ASP A 165 -4.12 11.64 15.94
CA ASP A 165 -5.23 12.24 15.21
C ASP A 165 -6.57 11.51 15.42
N GLY A 166 -6.55 10.31 16.01
CA GLY A 166 -7.72 9.44 16.12
C GLY A 166 -8.09 8.78 14.79
N THR A 167 -9.33 8.93 14.36
CA THR A 167 -9.80 8.37 13.07
C THR A 167 -9.43 9.30 11.94
N VAL A 168 -8.57 8.83 11.03
CA VAL A 168 -8.22 9.54 9.79
C VAL A 168 -9.19 9.08 8.69
N THR A 169 -9.93 10.01 8.10
CA THR A 169 -10.86 9.78 6.99
C THR A 169 -10.33 10.42 5.72
N ILE A 170 -10.19 9.63 4.66
CA ILE A 170 -9.85 10.14 3.32
C ILE A 170 -11.05 9.99 2.41
N THR A 171 -11.53 11.11 1.86
CA THR A 171 -12.66 11.13 0.93
C THR A 171 -12.16 11.42 -0.47
N LEU A 172 -12.18 10.41 -1.35
CA LEU A 172 -11.87 10.57 -2.77
C LEU A 172 -13.10 11.09 -3.52
N LYS A 173 -12.90 11.98 -4.50
CA LYS A 173 -13.99 12.68 -5.19
C LYS A 173 -13.98 12.42 -6.71
N PRO A 174 -15.14 12.52 -7.38
CA PRO A 174 -15.23 12.37 -8.83
C PRO A 174 -14.42 13.36 -9.68
N ASP A 175 -13.98 14.47 -9.09
CA ASP A 175 -13.12 15.46 -9.76
C ASP A 175 -11.63 15.11 -9.68
N GLY A 176 -11.29 13.92 -9.16
CA GLY A 176 -9.91 13.44 -9.00
C GLY A 176 -9.16 14.09 -7.84
N THR A 177 -9.87 14.81 -6.96
CA THR A 177 -9.30 15.35 -5.72
C THR A 177 -9.71 14.51 -4.50
N TYR A 178 -9.04 14.74 -3.38
CA TYR A 178 -9.43 14.15 -2.10
C TYR A 178 -9.32 15.13 -0.95
N THR A 179 -10.00 14.82 0.15
CA THR A 179 -9.84 15.51 1.44
C THR A 179 -9.35 14.53 2.51
N VAL A 180 -8.69 15.09 3.53
CA VAL A 180 -8.24 14.35 4.71
C VAL A 180 -8.83 15.03 5.93
N ASP A 181 -9.56 14.26 6.74
CA ASP A 181 -10.22 14.72 7.95
C ASP A 181 -9.78 13.85 9.14
N ASN A 182 -9.34 14.50 10.22
CA ASN A 182 -8.88 13.84 11.45
C ASN A 182 -9.95 14.02 12.54
N ILE A 183 -10.50 12.91 13.01
CA ILE A 183 -11.52 12.89 14.07
C ILE A 183 -10.83 12.38 15.36
N PRO A 184 -10.58 13.26 16.34
CA PRO A 184 -9.93 12.86 17.58
C PRO A 184 -10.67 11.70 18.25
N ALA A 185 -9.93 10.78 18.85
CA ALA A 185 -10.52 9.77 19.72
C ALA A 185 -11.19 10.49 20.92
N ALA A 186 -12.46 10.14 21.18
CA ALA A 186 -13.24 10.68 22.30
C ALA A 186 -12.70 10.25 23.67
#